data_AF-A0A9E5UI82-F1
#
_entry.id   AF-A0A9E5UI82-F1
#
_cell.length_a   1.000
_cell.length_b   1.000
_cell.length_c   1.000
_cell.angle_alpha   90.00
_cell.angle_beta   90.00
_cell.angle_gamma   90.00
#
_symmetry.space_group_name_H-M   'P 1'
#
loop_
_entity.id
_entity.type
_entity.pdbx_description
1 polymer ?
#
loop_
_entity_poly.entity_id
_entity_poly.type
_entity_poly.pdbx_seq_one_letter_code
_entity_poly.pdbx_strand_id
1 'polypeptide(L)'
;CGAPNVAEGQFVPVAKVGTELPIGMKIKKAKIRGVSSEGMICSEMELGLTEKSEGIWVLPHDLTMGKPLAEALDFQTDYIFDIGITPNRPDGLSH
;
A
#
# COMPACT_ATOMS: atom_id res chain seq x y z
N CYS A 1 -15.64 -8.49 -0.90
CA CYS A 1 -14.18 -8.74 -0.86
C CYS A 1 -13.96 -10.25 -0.80
N GLY A 2 -12.93 -10.79 -1.46
CA GLY A 2 -12.71 -12.24 -1.53
C GLY A 2 -11.41 -12.74 -0.88
N ALA A 3 -10.66 -11.85 -0.23
CA ALA A 3 -9.42 -12.22 0.44
C ALA A 3 -9.70 -13.12 1.67
N PRO A 4 -8.85 -14.13 1.93
CA PRO A 4 -9.10 -15.14 2.97
C PRO A 4 -9.04 -14.58 4.40
N ASN A 5 -8.37 -13.43 4.58
CA ASN A 5 -8.10 -12.81 5.88
C ASN A 5 -9.01 -11.61 6.21
N VAL A 6 -10.10 -11.41 5.44
CA VAL A 6 -11.05 -10.31 5.70
C VAL A 6 -11.93 -10.64 6.90
N ALA A 7 -11.94 -9.74 7.90
CA ALA A 7 -12.77 -9.85 9.10
C ALA A 7 -13.35 -8.49 9.50
N GLU A 8 -14.46 -8.50 10.23
CA GLU A 8 -15.08 -7.28 10.75
C GLU A 8 -14.20 -6.58 11.79
N GLY A 9 -14.24 -5.25 11.82
CA GLY A 9 -13.49 -4.43 12.78
C GLY A 9 -12.02 -4.18 12.43
N GLN A 10 -11.53 -4.72 11.31
CA GLN A 10 -10.16 -4.49 10.85
C GLN A 10 -9.96 -3.09 10.26
N PHE A 11 -8.80 -2.50 10.54
CA PHE A 11 -8.34 -1.30 9.86
C PHE A 11 -7.61 -1.74 8.60
N VAL A 12 -8.03 -1.23 7.45
CA VAL A 12 -7.53 -1.70 6.15
C VAL A 12 -7.39 -0.53 5.17
N PRO A 13 -6.41 -0.57 4.25
CA PRO A 13 -6.30 0.42 3.19
C PRO A 13 -7.42 0.21 2.16
N VAL A 14 -8.13 1.29 1.83
CA VAL A 14 -9.23 1.26 0.86
C VAL A 14 -8.92 2.18 -0.31
N ALA A 15 -8.81 1.59 -1.50
CA ALA A 15 -8.74 2.34 -2.74
C ALA A 15 -10.16 2.72 -3.20
N LYS A 16 -10.41 4.03 -3.29
CA LYS A 16 -11.71 4.59 -3.73
C LYS A 16 -11.80 4.58 -5.25
N VAL A 17 -13.03 4.72 -5.77
CA VAL A 17 -13.24 4.90 -7.22
C VAL A 17 -12.44 6.09 -7.73
N GLY A 18 -11.69 5.89 -8.81
CA GLY A 18 -10.80 6.88 -9.39
C GLY A 18 -9.34 6.74 -8.97
N THR A 19 -9.04 6.00 -7.89
CA THR A 19 -7.66 5.70 -7.46
C THR A 19 -6.93 4.87 -8.51
N GLU A 20 -5.68 5.24 -8.77
CA GLU A 20 -4.76 4.52 -9.62
C GLU A 20 -3.74 3.80 -8.73
N LEU A 21 -3.69 2.47 -8.86
CA LEU A 21 -2.78 1.63 -8.09
C LEU A 21 -1.44 1.47 -8.84
N PRO A 22 -0.33 1.29 -8.12
CA PRO A 22 1.01 1.09 -8.69
C PRO A 22 1.11 -0.09 -9.67
N ILE A 23 0.23 -1.09 -9.52
CA ILE A 23 0.11 -2.22 -10.44
C ILE A 23 -0.52 -1.87 -11.81
N GLY A 24 -0.76 -0.59 -12.10
CA GLY A 24 -1.40 -0.12 -13.33
C GLY A 24 -2.91 -0.33 -13.37
N MET A 25 -3.55 -0.56 -12.22
CA MET A 25 -4.98 -0.77 -12.12
C MET A 25 -5.70 0.50 -11.66
N LYS A 26 -6.69 0.95 -12.43
CA LYS A 26 -7.56 2.06 -12.05
C LYS A 26 -8.88 1.55 -11.48
N ILE A 27 -9.20 1.93 -10.24
CA ILE A 27 -10.42 1.51 -9.57
C ILE A 27 -11.63 2.20 -10.21
N LYS A 28 -12.60 1.41 -10.65
CA LYS A 28 -13.87 1.85 -11.22
C LYS A 28 -15.03 1.22 -10.46
N LYS A 29 -16.21 1.83 -10.52
CA LYS A 29 -17.44 1.21 -10.02
C LYS A 29 -17.68 -0.08 -10.80
N ALA A 30 -17.84 -1.18 -10.09
CA ALA A 30 -18.05 -2.50 -10.69
C ALA A 30 -19.20 -3.23 -9.99
N LYS A 31 -19.93 -4.06 -10.73
CA LYS A 31 -20.96 -4.92 -10.16
C LYS A 31 -20.42 -6.34 -10.11
N ILE A 32 -20.16 -6.84 -8.90
CA ILE A 32 -19.62 -8.19 -8.68
C ILE A 32 -20.77 -9.06 -8.18
N ARG A 33 -21.14 -10.08 -8.98
CA ARG A 33 -22.21 -11.04 -8.63
C ARG A 33 -23.52 -10.37 -8.19
N GLY A 34 -23.91 -9.29 -8.86
CA GLY A 34 -25.14 -8.56 -8.56
C GLY A 34 -25.01 -7.46 -7.52
N VAL A 35 -23.90 -7.39 -6.78
CA VAL A 35 -23.65 -6.39 -5.73
C VAL A 35 -22.76 -5.26 -6.27
N SER A 36 -23.11 -4.01 -5.98
CA SER A 36 -22.30 -2.85 -6.36
C SER A 36 -21.05 -2.74 -5.46
N SER A 37 -19.88 -2.59 -6.06
CA SER A 37 -18.60 -2.34 -5.38
C SER A 37 -18.13 -0.91 -5.68
N GLU A 38 -17.91 -0.11 -4.64
CA GLU A 38 -17.48 1.30 -4.71
C GLU A 38 -16.01 1.50 -4.31
N GLY A 39 -15.24 0.43 -4.29
CA GLY A 39 -13.83 0.46 -3.95
C GLY A 39 -13.24 -0.94 -3.86
N MET A 40 -11.98 -0.98 -3.43
CA MET A 40 -11.20 -2.20 -3.24
C MET A 40 -10.44 -2.09 -1.92
N ILE A 41 -10.40 -3.17 -1.15
CA ILE A 41 -9.51 -3.29 0.01
C ILE A 41 -8.19 -3.83 -0.52
N CYS A 42 -7.08 -3.17 -0.18
CA CYS A 42 -5.79 -3.45 -0.80
C CYS A 42 -4.87 -4.30 0.09
N SER A 43 -4.04 -5.08 -0.58
CA SER A 43 -2.86 -5.77 -0.04
C SER A 43 -1.60 -4.90 -0.18
N GLU A 44 -0.53 -5.27 0.52
CA GLU A 44 0.79 -4.61 0.38
C GLU A 44 1.34 -4.73 -1.06
N MET A 45 1.06 -5.86 -1.74
CA MET A 45 1.45 -6.09 -3.12
C MET A 45 0.74 -5.14 -4.09
N GLU A 46 -0.57 -4.97 -3.93
CA GLU A 46 -1.36 -4.05 -4.79
C GLU A 46 -0.95 -2.58 -4.58
N LEU A 47 -0.42 -2.26 -3.40
CA LEU A 47 0.17 -0.95 -3.07
C LEU A 47 1.63 -0.81 -3.49
N GLY A 48 2.24 -1.85 -4.08
CA GLY A 48 3.63 -1.82 -4.55
C GLY A 48 4.69 -1.83 -3.44
N LEU A 49 4.33 -2.22 -2.22
CA LEU A 49 5.25 -2.26 -1.07
C LEU A 49 6.03 -3.58 -0.98
N THR A 50 5.50 -4.65 -1.57
CA THR A 50 6.11 -5.99 -1.59
C THR A 50 5.82 -6.69 -2.91
N GLU A 51 6.65 -7.66 -3.30
CA GLU A 51 6.40 -8.50 -4.46
C GLU A 51 5.31 -9.56 -4.23
N LYS A 52 5.07 -9.94 -2.97
CA LYS A 52 4.11 -10.98 -2.59
C LYS A 52 3.37 -10.61 -1.30
N SER A 53 2.06 -10.77 -1.32
CA SER A 53 1.19 -10.72 -0.14
C SER A 53 0.21 -11.90 -0.16
N GLU A 54 -0.09 -12.47 1.00
CA GLU A 54 -1.05 -13.57 1.15
C GLU A 54 -2.50 -13.09 1.33
N GLY A 55 -2.72 -11.78 1.46
CA GLY A 55 -4.06 -11.23 1.69
C GLY A 55 -4.12 -9.71 1.79
N ILE A 56 -5.22 -9.19 2.33
CA ILE A 56 -5.37 -7.74 2.59
C ILE A 56 -4.39 -7.29 3.67
N TRP A 57 -3.95 -6.04 3.60
CA TRP A 57 -3.11 -5.48 4.63
C TRP A 57 -3.95 -5.06 5.84
N VAL A 58 -3.76 -5.74 6.97
CA VAL A 58 -4.41 -5.38 8.24
C VAL A 58 -3.51 -4.40 8.98
N LEU A 59 -4.01 -3.19 9.19
CA LEU A 59 -3.31 -2.09 9.82
C LEU A 59 -3.51 -2.10 11.35
N PRO A 60 -2.59 -1.50 12.12
CA PRO A 60 -2.78 -1.31 13.54
C PRO A 60 -3.95 -0.33 13.83
N HIS A 61 -4.61 -0.53 14.97
CA HIS A 61 -5.85 0.17 15.33
C HIS A 61 -5.63 1.57 15.93
N ASP A 62 -4.38 2.01 16.04
CA ASP A 62 -3.98 3.33 16.52
C ASP A 62 -3.98 4.40 15.41
N LEU A 63 -4.22 4.00 14.16
CA LEU A 63 -4.25 4.90 13.02
C LEU A 63 -5.54 5.75 12.96
N THR A 64 -5.43 6.98 12.45
CA THR A 64 -6.61 7.82 12.21
C THR A 64 -7.33 7.40 10.92
N MET A 65 -8.57 6.92 11.06
CA MET A 65 -9.40 6.55 9.90
C MET A 65 -9.71 7.74 8.99
N GLY A 66 -9.77 7.49 7.68
CA GLY A 66 -10.15 8.48 6.67
C GLY A 66 -9.02 9.38 6.18
N LYS A 67 -7.84 9.35 6.82
CA LYS A 67 -6.63 9.99 6.29
C LYS A 67 -6.07 9.22 5.10
N PRO A 68 -5.34 9.89 4.18
CA PRO A 68 -4.50 9.21 3.20
C PRO A 68 -3.55 8.22 3.90
N LEU A 69 -3.36 7.05 3.30
CA LEU A 69 -2.58 5.97 3.91
C LEU A 69 -1.13 6.40 4.22
N ALA A 70 -0.52 7.18 3.32
CA ALA A 70 0.83 7.71 3.52
C ALA A 70 0.91 8.62 4.75
N GLU A 71 -0.07 9.49 4.97
CA GLU A 71 -0.12 10.36 6.16
C GLU A 71 -0.41 9.58 7.44
N ALA A 72 -1.23 8.53 7.36
CA ALA A 72 -1.57 7.71 8.53
C ALA A 72 -0.34 6.92 9.03
N LEU A 73 0.49 6.44 8.12
CA LEU A 73 1.69 5.64 8.43
C LEU A 73 2.98 6.48 8.57
N ASP A 74 2.87 7.81 8.50
CA ASP A 74 4.01 8.73 8.45
C ASP A 74 5.03 8.36 7.35
N PHE A 75 4.52 7.86 6.21
CA PHE A 75 5.35 7.62 5.05
C PHE A 75 5.74 8.95 4.42
N GLN A 76 7.04 9.23 4.50
CA GLN A 76 7.66 10.36 3.82
C GLN A 76 8.17 9.92 2.46
N THR A 77 8.19 10.87 1.52
CA THR A 77 8.89 10.66 0.25
C THR A 77 10.38 10.56 0.55
N ASP A 78 10.93 9.35 0.37
CA ASP A 78 12.35 9.08 0.52
C ASP A 78 13.02 8.91 -0.85
N TYR A 79 14.34 9.11 -0.89
CA TYR A 79 15.16 9.03 -2.09
C TYR A 79 16.36 8.10 -1.85
N ILE A 80 16.43 7.04 -2.63
CA ILE A 80 17.57 6.12 -2.61
C ILE A 80 18.62 6.61 -3.61
N PHE A 81 19.77 7.03 -3.11
CA PHE A 81 20.92 7.38 -3.93
C PHE A 81 21.87 6.18 -4.06
N ASP A 82 22.17 5.79 -5.30
CA ASP A 82 23.20 4.81 -5.59
C ASP A 82 24.53 5.55 -5.88
N ILE A 83 25.53 5.35 -5.02
CA ILE A 83 26.79 6.10 -5.04
C ILE A 83 27.94 5.13 -5.28
N GLY A 84 28.63 5.30 -6.41
CA GLY A 84 29.88 4.59 -6.69
C GLY A 84 31.06 5.19 -5.91
N ILE A 85 31.47 4.52 -4.83
CA ILE A 85 32.56 5.00 -3.96
C ILE A 85 33.92 4.50 -4.48
N THR A 86 34.90 5.41 -4.53
CA THR A 86 36.28 5.06 -4.92
C THR A 86 37.00 4.30 -3.79
N PRO A 87 37.95 3.39 -4.09
CA PRO A 87 38.59 2.55 -3.07
C PRO A 87 39.30 3.31 -1.93
N ASN A 88 39.68 4.57 -2.17
CA ASN A 88 40.34 5.44 -1.20
C ASN A 88 39.36 6.16 -0.24
N ARG A 89 38.05 5.91 -0.31
CA ARG A 89 37.02 6.52 0.54
C ARG A 89 36.15 5.48 1.26
N PRO A 90 36.74 4.56 2.07
CA PRO A 90 35.95 3.56 2.80
C PRO A 90 35.02 4.18 3.85
N ASP A 91 35.27 5.43 4.24
CA ASP A 91 34.43 6.21 5.15
C ASP A 91 33.02 6.48 4.60
N GLY A 92 32.82 6.45 3.28
CA GLY A 92 31.52 6.68 2.68
C GLY A 92 30.63 5.43 2.59
N LEU A 93 31.10 4.25 3.02
CA LEU A 93 30.36 2.99 2.89
C LEU A 93 29.26 2.79 3.96
N SER A 94 29.10 3.72 4.89
CA SER A 94 28.08 3.66 5.95
C SER A 94 27.47 5.04 6.21
N HIS A 95 26.22 5.02 6.65
CA HIS A 95 25.46 6.19 7.11
C HIS A 95 25.86 6.58 8.54
#